data_AF-A0A1H0ZNX5-F1
#
_entry.id   AF-A0A1H0ZNX5-F1
#
_cell.length_a   1.000
_cell.length_b   1.000
_cell.length_c   1.000
_cell.angle_alpha   90.00
_cell.angle_beta   90.00
_cell.angle_gamma   90.00
#
_symmetry.space_group_name_H-M   'P 1'
#
loop_
_entity.id
_entity.type
_entity.pdbx_description
1 polymer ?
#
loop_
_entity_poly.entity_id
_entity_poly.type
_entity_poly.pdbx_seq_one_letter_code
_entity_poly.pdbx_strand_id
1 'polypeptide(L)' 'MVAAPALPAAAAKSRLAARIAVLLPEYAHYVEPFAGGLSVLLAKTPSRVKTVNVKMSISTAPGVTA' A
#
# COMPACT_ATOMS: atom_id res chain seq x y z
N MET A 1 -8.51 13.73 -7.55
CA MET A 1 -7.72 14.09 -6.34
C MET A 1 -6.85 12.89 -5.98
N VAL A 2 -5.54 13.06 -5.78
CA VAL A 2 -4.67 11.96 -5.31
C VAL A 2 -4.86 11.84 -3.80
N ALA A 3 -5.28 10.66 -3.32
CA ALA A 3 -5.35 10.40 -1.89
C ALA A 3 -3.93 10.48 -1.29
N ALA A 4 -3.78 11.19 -0.18
CA ALA A 4 -2.55 11.18 0.60
C ALA A 4 -2.29 9.74 1.10
N PRO A 5 -1.03 9.32 1.25
CA PRO A 5 -0.72 7.99 1.77
C PRO A 5 -1.29 7.86 3.19
N ALA A 6 -1.94 6.72 3.48
CA ALA A 6 -2.53 6.47 4.79
C ALA A 6 -1.46 6.26 5.89
N LEU A 7 -0.24 5.89 5.49
CA LEU A 7 0.90 5.69 6.37
C LEU A 7 2.13 6.41 5.79
N PRO A 8 2.92 7.14 6.61
CA PRO A 8 4.20 7.68 6.18
C PRO A 8 5.14 6.55 5.77
N ALA A 9 5.53 6.51 4.50
CA ALA A 9 6.46 5.53 3.99
C ALA A 9 7.38 6.16 2.94
N ALA A 10 8.69 5.97 3.09
CA ALA A 10 9.69 6.49 2.14
C ALA A 10 9.49 5.94 0.71
N ALA A 11 8.92 4.74 0.59
CA ALA A 11 8.60 4.09 -0.69
C ALA A 11 7.12 4.25 -1.11
N ALA A 12 6.39 5.23 -0.56
CA ALA A 12 5.00 5.47 -0.95
C ALA A 12 4.91 5.88 -2.43
N LYS A 13 3.99 5.26 -3.16
CA LYS A 13 3.80 5.49 -4.60
C LYS A 13 2.88 6.68 -4.88
N SER A 14 2.76 7.64 -3.97
CA SER A 14 1.73 8.70 -3.99
C SER A 14 1.75 9.53 -5.27
N ARG A 15 2.92 9.87 -5.81
CA ARG A 15 3.03 10.64 -7.07
C ARG A 15 2.53 9.88 -8.30
N LEU A 16 2.64 8.55 -8.31
CA LEU A 16 2.26 7.70 -9.44
C LEU A 16 0.93 6.98 -9.24
N ALA A 17 0.35 7.01 -8.04
CA ALA A 17 -0.79 6.20 -7.66
C ALA A 17 -1.98 6.32 -8.62
N ALA A 18 -2.37 7.55 -8.99
CA ALA A 18 -3.46 7.77 -9.94
C ALA A 18 -3.14 7.26 -11.35
N ARG A 19 -1.89 7.37 -11.80
CA ARG A 19 -1.46 6.86 -13.12
C ARG A 19 -1.46 5.33 -13.13
N ILE A 20 -0.97 4.70 -12.07
CA ILE A 20 -0.99 3.24 -11.92
C ILE A 20 -2.43 2.73 -11.86
N ALA A 21 -3.31 3.39 -11.11
CA ALA A 21 -4.70 3.01 -10.95
C ALA A 21 -5.47 2.93 -12.27
N VAL A 22 -5.24 3.88 -13.19
CA VAL A 22 -5.91 3.92 -14.51
C VAL A 22 -5.39 2.82 -15.46
N LEU A 23 -4.18 2.31 -15.22
CA LEU A 23 -3.60 1.23 -16.02
C LEU A 23 -4.01 -0.16 -15.53
N LEU A 24 -4.69 -0.27 -14.40
CA LEU A 24 -5.17 -1.57 -13.93
C LEU A 24 -6.32 -2.04 -14.83
N PRO A 25 -6.32 -3.32 -15.25
CA PRO A 25 -7.42 -3.88 -16.03
C PRO A 25 -8.70 -3.97 -15.17
N GLU A 26 -9.79 -4.49 -15.72
CA GLU A 26 -10.90 -4.92 -14.87
C GLU A 26 -10.45 -6.10 -13.99
N TYR A 27 -10.76 -6.06 -12.69
CA TYR A 27 -10.39 -7.10 -11.74
C TYR A 27 -11.42 -7.26 -10.63
N ALA A 28 -11.56 -8.49 -10.14
CA ALA A 28 -12.35 -8.79 -8.95
C ALA A 28 -11.49 -8.77 -7.66
N HIS A 29 -10.20 -9.09 -7.77
CA HIS A 29 -9.26 -9.24 -6.66
C HIS A 29 -8.01 -8.41 -6.91
N TYR A 30 -7.65 -7.57 -5.95
CA TYR A 30 -6.44 -6.75 -6.02
C TYR A 30 -5.41 -7.26 -5.00
N VAL A 31 -4.17 -7.45 -5.44
CA VAL A 31 -3.06 -7.88 -4.58
C VAL A 31 -1.93 -6.84 -4.68
N GLU A 32 -1.51 -6.29 -3.54
CA GLU A 32 -0.38 -5.37 -3.45
C GLU A 32 0.67 -5.93 -2.46
N PRO A 33 1.65 -6.72 -2.94
CA PRO A 33 2.63 -7.38 -2.07
C PRO A 33 3.57 -6.41 -1.34
N PHE A 34 3.75 -5.21 -1.90
CA PHE A 34 4.60 -4.14 -1.36
C PHE A 34 3.81 -2.84 -1.28
N ALA A 35 2.84 -2.80 -0.37
CA ALA A 35 1.83 -1.74 -0.35
C ALA A 35 2.38 -0.40 0.20
N GLY A 36 3.45 -0.43 0.99
CA GLY A 36 4.07 0.78 1.54
C GLY A 36 3.03 1.67 2.24
N GLY A 37 2.84 2.89 1.75
CA GLY A 37 1.84 3.85 2.25
C GLY A 37 0.41 3.68 1.73
N LEU A 38 0.09 2.56 1.06
CA LEU A 38 -1.23 2.21 0.50
C LEU A 38 -1.75 3.15 -0.62
N SER A 39 -0.88 3.97 -1.22
CA SER A 39 -1.30 5.01 -2.16
C SER A 39 -2.06 4.46 -3.38
N VAL A 40 -1.65 3.31 -3.94
CA VAL A 40 -2.31 2.72 -5.13
C VAL A 40 -3.65 2.09 -4.75
N LEU A 41 -3.69 1.35 -3.63
CA LEU A 41 -4.92 0.79 -3.08
C LEU A 41 -6.01 1.85 -2.87
N LEU A 42 -5.64 3.05 -2.41
CA LEU A 42 -6.57 4.15 -2.14
C LEU A 42 -6.94 4.96 -3.38
N ALA A 43 -6.15 4.88 -4.46
CA ALA A 43 -6.40 5.61 -5.70
C ALA A 43 -7.17 4.78 -6.76
N LYS A 44 -7.16 3.44 -6.67
CA LYS A 44 -7.82 2.55 -7.64
C LYS A 44 -9.33 2.47 -7.45
N THR A 45 -10.03 2.01 -8.48
CA THR A 45 -11.42 1.58 -8.37
C THR A 45 -11.57 0.49 -7.29
N PRO A 46 -12.53 0.58 -6.37
CA PRO A 46 -12.73 -0.44 -5.34
C PRO A 46 -12.91 -1.84 -5.94
N SER A 47 -12.17 -2.82 -5.43
CA SER A 47 -12.40 -4.25 -5.74
C SER A 47 -13.18 -4.90 -4.61
N ARG A 48 -13.86 -6.01 -4.92
CA ARG A 48 -14.59 -6.82 -3.94
C ARG A 48 -13.67 -7.42 -2.88
N VAL A 49 -12.46 -7.81 -3.27
CA VAL A 49 -11.44 -8.36 -2.37
C VAL A 49 -10.10 -7.66 -2.59
N LYS A 50 -9.35 -7.50 -1.49
CA LYS A 50 -8.07 -6.80 -1.44
C LYS A 50 -7.13 -7.56 -0.50
N THR A 51 -5.94 -7.91 -0.98
CA THR A 51 -4.86 -8.48 -0.15
C THR A 51 -3.67 -7.54 -0.22
N VAL A 52 -3.18 -7.07 0.93
CA VAL A 52 -2.04 -6.16 1.00
C VAL A 52 -1.02 -6.65 2.02
N ASN A 53 0.25 -6.40 1.72
CA ASN A 53 1.34 -6.68 2.64
C ASN A 53 2.19 -5.42 2.85
N VAL A 54 2.48 -5.14 4.12
CA VAL A 54 3.27 -4.00 4.56
C VAL A 54 4.39 -4.51 5.46
N LYS A 55 5.64 -4.19 5.10
CA LYS A 55 6.77 -4.47 5.98
C LYS A 55 6.71 -3.51 7.17
N MET A 56 6.60 -4.08 8.36
CA MET A 56 6.78 -3.37 9.62
C MET A 56 8.14 -3.71 10.19
N SER A 57 8.88 -2.70 10.67
CA SER A 57 10.08 -2.91 11.47
C SER A 57 9.66 -2.83 12.93
N ILE A 58 9.79 -3.93 13.66
CA ILE A 58 9.71 -3.97 15.11
C ILE A 58 11.13 -3.82 15.64
N SER A 59 11.39 -2.75 16.40
CA SER A 59 12.60 -2.67 17.20
C SER A 59 12.34 -3.42 18.50
N THR A 60 13.13 -4.43 18.80
CA THR A 60 13.12 -5.05 20.14
C THR A 60 13.53 -3.97 21.14
N ALA A 61 12.78 -3.84 22.24
CA ALA A 61 13.24 -3.01 23.34
C ALA A 61 14.59 -3.55 23.84
N PRO A 62 15.57 -2.68 24.15
CA PRO A 62 16.84 -3.14 24.68
C PRO A 62 16.59 -3.94 25.96
N GLY A 63 17.01 -5.22 25.99
CA GLY A 63 16.91 -6.09 27.16
C GLY A 63 16.03 -7.34 27.04
N VAL A 64 15.34 -7.58 25.92
CA VAL A 64 14.63 -8.85 25.69
C VAL A 64 15.54 -9.84 24.99
N THR A 65 16.20 -10.72 25.77
CA THR A 65 16.89 -11.92 25.27
C THR A 65 15.87 -13.05 25.09
N ALA A 66 15.92 -13.72 23.93
CA ALA A 66 15.10 -14.89 23.60
C ALA A 66 15.54 -16.14 24.37
#